data_AF-A0A3R9MDB5-F1
#
_entry.id   AF-A0A3R9MDB5-F1
#
_cell.length_a   1.000
_cell.length_b   1.000
_cell.length_c   1.000
_cell.angle_alpha   90.00
_cell.angle_beta   90.00
_cell.angle_gamma   90.00
#
_symmetry.space_group_name_H-M   'P 1'
#
loop_
_entity.id
_entity.type
_entity.pdbx_description
1 polymer ?
#
loop_
_entity_poly.entity_id
_entity_poly.type
_entity_poly.pdbx_seq_one_letter_code
_entity_poly.pdbx_strand_id
1 'polypeptide(L)'
;MEYFFSEILSPNMLYNITKEELARGRKSMILYETDTSYVMTEQHLHALVSGDIAKHWDDQLFEGIANKTDVIFAISEHDRGWIEVDASPLWHDTKQMPYTFQDFPLSIKLIFYKKGIDEVQEKSAYAALLCSLHYSSFFKGMHDGERITQFVETEQKRQKKIIEHLKLHTSQKRDELSFHYKLLQFCDDMSLFISIQEPGVSKQDVFPWFRNGFKQEFKTLENQTINAQWLNREIIILTPFPFKEEFEVSLPIKIVRKSEVLEKGILLAYRETPYSYRQVCIRR
;
A
#
# COMPACT_ATOMS: atom_id res chain seq x y z
N MET A 1 -0.81 -17.82 -25.99
CA MET A 1 -1.72 -16.86 -25.32
C MET A 1 -1.66 -16.92 -23.79
N GLU A 2 -0.92 -17.86 -23.18
CA GLU A 2 -0.43 -17.75 -21.78
C GLU A 2 0.76 -16.79 -21.62
N TYR A 3 1.39 -16.38 -22.73
CA TYR A 3 2.59 -15.50 -22.77
C TYR A 3 2.33 -14.01 -22.47
N PHE A 4 1.07 -13.56 -22.33
CA PHE A 4 0.77 -12.12 -22.21
C PHE A 4 0.92 -11.58 -20.78
N PHE A 5 0.84 -12.45 -19.76
CA PHE A 5 1.08 -12.07 -18.36
C PHE A 5 2.56 -12.08 -17.97
N SER A 6 3.42 -12.80 -18.70
CA SER A 6 4.86 -12.89 -18.43
C SER A 6 5.68 -11.70 -18.95
N GLU A 7 5.09 -10.79 -19.72
CA GLU A 7 5.84 -9.69 -20.39
C GLU A 7 5.56 -8.29 -19.84
N ILE A 8 4.59 -8.11 -18.94
CA ILE A 8 4.38 -6.82 -18.24
C ILE A 8 5.43 -6.62 -17.13
N LEU A 9 6.09 -7.71 -16.70
CA LEU A 9 7.18 -7.73 -15.74
C LEU A 9 8.34 -8.49 -16.40
N SER A 10 9.54 -7.90 -16.48
CA SER A 10 10.67 -8.57 -17.15
C SER A 10 10.93 -9.98 -16.58
N PRO A 11 11.36 -10.95 -17.41
CA PRO A 11 11.70 -12.30 -16.95
C PRO A 11 12.79 -12.38 -15.87
N ASN A 12 13.58 -11.31 -15.67
CA ASN A 12 14.67 -11.28 -14.69
C ASN A 12 14.27 -10.81 -13.28
N MET A 13 12.97 -10.56 -13.03
CA MET A 13 12.40 -10.41 -11.67
C MET A 13 11.82 -11.72 -11.14
N LEU A 14 12.03 -12.82 -11.86
CA LEU A 14 11.61 -14.16 -11.49
C LEU A 14 12.81 -14.86 -10.87
N TYR A 15 12.94 -14.91 -9.54
CA TYR A 15 13.49 -16.05 -8.78
C TYR A 15 13.49 -15.71 -7.28
N ASN A 16 13.01 -16.68 -6.48
CA ASN A 16 13.06 -16.82 -5.01
C ASN A 16 12.19 -15.89 -4.15
N ILE A 17 10.93 -16.32 -3.95
CA ILE A 17 10.03 -15.77 -2.93
C ILE A 17 10.26 -16.53 -1.61
N THR A 18 10.72 -15.84 -0.56
CA THR A 18 10.91 -16.41 0.79
C THR A 18 9.60 -16.46 1.57
N LYS A 19 9.52 -17.26 2.65
CA LYS A 19 8.38 -17.22 3.60
C LYS A 19 8.11 -15.82 4.16
N GLU A 20 9.11 -14.93 4.19
CA GLU A 20 8.94 -13.53 4.62
C GLU A 20 8.19 -12.70 3.57
N GLU A 21 8.25 -13.09 2.29
CA GLU A 21 7.50 -12.46 1.20
C GLU A 21 6.03 -12.91 1.21
N LEU A 22 5.76 -14.16 1.60
CA LEU A 22 4.40 -14.65 1.89
C LEU A 22 3.83 -14.03 3.19
N ALA A 23 4.70 -13.64 4.13
CA ALA A 23 4.33 -12.85 5.31
C ALA A 23 4.07 -11.37 5.00
N ARG A 24 4.29 -10.90 3.75
CA ARG A 24 3.90 -9.55 3.28
C ARG A 24 2.40 -9.38 3.03
N GLY A 25 1.55 -10.18 3.67
CA GLY A 25 0.11 -9.92 3.72
C GLY A 25 -0.16 -8.61 4.46
N ARG A 26 -0.10 -7.49 3.73
CA ARG A 26 -0.25 -6.09 4.18
C ARG A 26 -1.51 -5.91 5.02
N LYS A 27 -1.48 -5.10 6.09
CA LYS A 27 -2.40 -5.11 7.26
C LYS A 27 -3.88 -4.70 6.96
N SER A 28 -4.79 -4.85 7.93
CA SER A 28 -6.24 -4.49 7.90
C SER A 28 -6.31 -3.76 9.20
N MET A 29 -6.59 -2.48 9.17
CA MET A 29 -5.99 -1.55 10.11
C MET A 29 -4.47 -1.79 10.31
N ILE A 30 -3.65 -0.84 9.88
CA ILE A 30 -2.22 -0.88 10.19
C ILE A 30 -2.08 -0.68 11.70
N LEU A 31 -1.49 -1.68 12.36
CA LEU A 31 -1.39 -1.74 13.80
C LEU A 31 0.06 -1.97 14.23
N TYR A 32 0.49 -1.21 15.23
CA TYR A 32 1.58 -1.58 16.13
C TYR A 32 1.19 -1.29 17.58
N GLU A 33 1.91 -1.89 18.51
CA GLU A 33 1.61 -1.80 19.94
C GLU A 33 2.69 -1.04 20.69
N THR A 34 2.24 -0.31 21.72
CA THR A 34 3.07 0.13 22.84
C THR A 34 2.68 -0.69 24.07
N ASP A 35 3.37 -0.45 25.19
CA ASP A 35 3.04 -1.10 26.46
C ASP A 35 1.57 -0.88 26.88
N THR A 36 1.01 0.30 26.57
CA THR A 36 -0.30 0.72 27.09
C THR A 36 -1.38 0.87 26.03
N SER A 37 -1.02 0.90 24.74
CA SER A 37 -1.94 1.29 23.67
C SER A 37 -1.70 0.54 22.36
N TYR A 38 -2.77 0.37 21.60
CA TYR A 38 -2.77 0.02 20.18
C TYR A 38 -2.70 1.32 19.36
N VAL A 39 -1.70 1.46 18.49
CA VAL A 39 -1.63 2.57 17.53
C VAL A 39 -2.14 2.08 16.19
N MET A 40 -3.28 2.63 15.79
CA MET A 40 -4.12 2.13 14.72
C MET A 40 -4.25 3.16 13.60
N THR A 41 -3.97 2.75 12.37
CA THR A 41 -4.15 3.55 11.16
C THR A 41 -5.05 2.80 10.20
N GLU A 42 -6.07 3.44 9.65
CA GLU A 42 -6.94 2.83 8.64
C GLU A 42 -6.17 2.68 7.32
N GLN A 43 -6.45 1.59 6.59
CA GLN A 43 -5.88 1.30 5.27
C GLN A 43 -6.16 2.45 4.29
N HIS A 44 -7.39 2.94 4.25
CA HIS A 44 -7.69 4.07 3.37
C HIS A 44 -6.92 5.34 3.75
N LEU A 45 -6.64 5.58 5.03
CA LEU A 45 -5.92 6.78 5.47
C LEU A 45 -4.42 6.74 5.13
N HIS A 46 -3.73 5.57 5.19
CA HIS A 46 -2.37 5.52 4.64
C HIS A 46 -2.37 5.60 3.11
N ALA A 47 -3.41 5.13 2.42
CA ALA A 47 -3.55 5.30 0.98
C ALA A 47 -3.65 6.78 0.61
N LEU A 48 -4.43 7.58 1.34
CA LEU A 48 -4.46 9.04 1.16
C LEU A 48 -3.08 9.68 1.38
N VAL A 49 -2.35 9.27 2.42
CA VAL A 49 -0.96 9.72 2.63
C VAL A 49 -0.03 9.30 1.49
N SER A 50 -0.21 8.09 0.95
CA SER A 50 0.53 7.62 -0.24
C SER A 50 0.27 8.55 -1.43
N GLY A 51 -0.98 8.97 -1.61
CA GLY A 51 -1.38 9.94 -2.62
C GLY A 51 -0.75 11.32 -2.40
N ASP A 52 -0.70 11.79 -1.16
CA ASP A 52 -0.01 13.04 -0.81
C ASP A 52 1.48 12.97 -1.11
N ILE A 53 2.15 11.87 -0.76
CA ILE A 53 3.55 11.61 -1.12
C ILE A 53 3.74 11.66 -2.64
N ALA A 54 2.85 11.00 -3.41
CA ALA A 54 2.94 10.96 -4.86
C ALA A 54 2.81 12.34 -5.53
N LYS A 55 2.10 13.30 -4.92
CA LYS A 55 1.98 14.68 -5.44
C LYS A 55 3.34 15.40 -5.47
N HIS A 56 4.25 15.06 -4.55
CA HIS A 56 5.57 15.67 -4.45
C HIS A 56 6.63 15.05 -5.38
N TRP A 57 6.29 13.94 -6.07
CA TRP A 57 7.22 13.30 -7.00
C TRP A 57 7.67 14.29 -8.07
N ASP A 58 8.97 14.33 -8.35
CA ASP A 58 9.52 15.28 -9.33
C ASP A 58 8.96 14.96 -10.73
N ASP A 59 8.34 15.97 -11.36
CA ASP A 59 7.79 15.87 -12.71
C ASP A 59 8.85 15.51 -13.75
N GLN A 60 10.12 15.87 -13.51
CA GLN A 60 11.23 15.50 -14.41
C GLN A 60 11.57 14.01 -14.33
N LEU A 61 11.22 13.36 -13.23
CA LEU A 61 11.42 11.92 -13.00
C LEU A 61 10.15 11.11 -13.29
N PHE A 62 9.05 11.75 -13.67
CA PHE A 62 7.75 11.11 -13.91
C PHE A 62 7.60 10.69 -15.38
N GLU A 63 7.44 9.39 -15.64
CA GLU A 63 7.17 8.89 -16.99
C GLU A 63 5.67 8.97 -17.30
N GLY A 64 5.27 9.43 -18.49
CA GLY A 64 3.86 9.43 -18.89
C GLY A 64 2.99 10.49 -18.20
N ILE A 65 3.51 11.72 -18.04
CA ILE A 65 2.90 12.83 -17.28
C ILE A 65 1.41 13.10 -17.54
N ALA A 66 0.91 12.78 -18.74
CA ALA A 66 -0.50 12.90 -19.09
C ALA A 66 -1.44 12.08 -18.19
N ASN A 67 -0.93 10.98 -17.59
CA ASN A 67 -1.68 10.14 -16.66
C ASN A 67 -1.46 10.51 -15.18
N LYS A 68 -0.67 11.54 -14.85
CA LYS A 68 -0.27 11.85 -13.46
C LYS A 68 -1.47 11.98 -12.51
N THR A 69 -2.53 12.65 -12.95
CA THR A 69 -3.76 12.79 -12.15
C THR A 69 -4.42 11.44 -11.83
N ASP A 70 -4.55 10.56 -12.83
CA ASP A 70 -5.12 9.22 -12.64
C ASP A 70 -4.23 8.34 -11.77
N VAL A 71 -2.90 8.48 -11.90
CA VAL A 71 -1.92 7.74 -11.09
C VAL A 71 -2.01 8.17 -9.63
N ILE A 72 -1.99 9.48 -9.34
CA ILE A 72 -2.15 9.98 -7.97
C ILE A 72 -3.50 9.55 -7.39
N PHE A 73 -4.57 9.58 -8.19
CA PHE A 73 -5.87 9.08 -7.75
C PHE A 73 -5.82 7.59 -7.42
N ALA A 74 -5.20 6.75 -8.27
CA ALA A 74 -5.02 5.33 -8.01
C ALA A 74 -4.24 5.08 -6.70
N ILE A 75 -3.18 5.85 -6.46
CA ILE A 75 -2.36 5.74 -5.24
C ILE A 75 -3.17 6.15 -4.02
N SER A 76 -3.97 7.22 -4.13
CA SER A 76 -4.82 7.70 -3.03
C SER A 76 -5.93 6.71 -2.65
N GLU A 77 -6.39 5.93 -3.62
CA GLU A 77 -7.57 5.07 -3.50
C GLU A 77 -7.25 3.58 -3.53
N HIS A 78 -5.96 3.19 -3.56
CA HIS A 78 -5.56 1.80 -3.73
C HIS A 78 -6.12 0.87 -2.65
N ASP A 79 -6.36 1.41 -1.45
CA ASP A 79 -6.95 0.69 -0.32
C ASP A 79 -8.36 1.16 0.10
N ARG A 80 -9.10 1.80 -0.81
CA ARG A 80 -10.51 2.22 -0.61
C ARG A 80 -11.43 1.08 -0.15
N GLY A 81 -11.16 -0.15 -0.57
CA GLY A 81 -11.98 -1.32 -0.19
C GLY A 81 -12.11 -1.50 1.33
N TRP A 82 -11.15 -0.97 2.10
CA TRP A 82 -11.10 -1.12 3.55
C TRP A 82 -11.92 -0.12 4.35
N ILE A 83 -12.46 0.95 3.74
CA ILE A 83 -13.16 2.02 4.48
C ILE A 83 -14.23 1.45 5.42
N GLU A 84 -15.06 0.53 4.92
CA GLU A 84 -16.15 -0.07 5.69
C GLU A 84 -15.65 -1.09 6.73
N VAL A 85 -14.55 -1.78 6.42
CA VAL A 85 -13.95 -2.80 7.30
C VAL A 85 -13.25 -2.14 8.48
N ASP A 86 -12.48 -1.09 8.23
CA ASP A 86 -11.69 -0.40 9.24
C ASP A 86 -12.55 0.52 10.13
N ALA A 87 -13.74 0.93 9.68
CA ALA A 87 -14.70 1.67 10.50
C ALA A 87 -15.18 0.88 11.73
N SER A 88 -15.01 -0.45 11.74
CA SER A 88 -15.42 -1.34 12.82
C SER A 88 -14.37 -2.44 13.07
N PRO A 89 -13.23 -2.12 13.72
CA PRO A 89 -12.17 -3.09 13.95
C PRO A 89 -12.68 -4.27 14.78
N LEU A 90 -12.30 -5.47 14.36
CA LEU A 90 -12.70 -6.72 14.99
C LEU A 90 -11.65 -7.16 16.02
N TRP A 91 -12.08 -7.84 17.08
CA TRP A 91 -11.19 -8.44 18.07
C TRP A 91 -10.80 -9.86 17.67
N HIS A 92 -9.52 -10.20 17.78
CA HIS A 92 -9.00 -11.54 17.52
C HIS A 92 -8.87 -12.32 18.82
N ASP A 93 -9.86 -13.16 19.13
CA ASP A 93 -9.95 -13.86 20.43
C ASP A 93 -8.74 -14.73 20.78
N THR A 94 -8.15 -15.44 19.81
CA THR A 94 -6.99 -16.30 20.12
C THR A 94 -5.70 -15.53 20.33
N LYS A 95 -5.50 -14.41 19.63
CA LYS A 95 -4.31 -13.56 19.76
C LYS A 95 -4.46 -12.47 20.82
N GLN A 96 -5.68 -12.24 21.31
CA GLN A 96 -6.01 -11.20 22.29
C GLN A 96 -5.52 -9.81 21.84
N MET A 97 -5.77 -9.50 20.57
CA MET A 97 -5.45 -8.22 19.95
C MET A 97 -6.45 -7.92 18.83
N PRO A 98 -6.54 -6.68 18.32
CA PRO A 98 -7.35 -6.40 17.14
C PRO A 98 -6.91 -7.21 15.92
N TYR A 99 -7.85 -7.62 15.08
CA TYR A 99 -7.51 -8.26 13.81
C TYR A 99 -6.61 -7.36 12.98
N THR A 100 -5.49 -7.91 12.55
CA THR A 100 -4.70 -7.36 11.45
C THR A 100 -5.10 -8.08 10.16
N PHE A 101 -4.78 -7.54 8.98
CA PHE A 101 -5.19 -8.19 7.72
C PHE A 101 -4.57 -9.52 7.58
N GLN A 102 -3.35 -9.72 8.07
CA GLN A 102 -2.72 -11.03 7.98
C GLN A 102 -3.68 -12.13 8.48
N ASP A 103 -4.47 -11.80 9.50
CA ASP A 103 -5.42 -12.71 10.13
C ASP A 103 -6.87 -12.48 9.69
N PHE A 104 -7.17 -11.36 9.04
CA PHE A 104 -8.53 -11.02 8.65
C PHE A 104 -9.07 -12.04 7.63
N PRO A 105 -10.34 -12.48 7.73
CA PRO A 105 -10.87 -13.54 6.89
C PRO A 105 -10.74 -13.21 5.40
N LEU A 106 -9.97 -14.03 4.67
CA LEU A 106 -9.66 -13.82 3.25
C LEU A 106 -10.91 -13.63 2.40
N SER A 107 -11.96 -14.40 2.65
CA SER A 107 -13.21 -14.30 1.88
C SER A 107 -13.87 -12.94 1.99
N ILE A 108 -13.73 -12.26 3.13
CA ILE A 108 -14.25 -10.92 3.33
C ILE A 108 -13.38 -9.93 2.56
N LYS A 109 -12.05 -10.06 2.63
CA LYS A 109 -11.12 -9.19 1.88
C LYS A 109 -11.41 -9.16 0.39
N LEU A 110 -11.58 -10.33 -0.23
CA LEU A 110 -11.80 -10.43 -1.68
C LEU A 110 -13.06 -9.68 -2.13
N ILE A 111 -14.12 -9.68 -1.31
CA ILE A 111 -15.35 -8.92 -1.57
C ILE A 111 -15.05 -7.42 -1.56
N PHE A 112 -14.35 -6.94 -0.54
CA PHE A 112 -14.02 -5.53 -0.38
C PHE A 112 -12.99 -5.02 -1.38
N TYR A 113 -12.01 -5.83 -1.79
CA TYR A 113 -11.10 -5.48 -2.88
C TYR A 113 -11.85 -5.25 -4.17
N LYS A 114 -12.73 -6.20 -4.54
CA LYS A 114 -13.54 -6.06 -5.74
C LYS A 114 -14.39 -4.80 -5.68
N LYS A 115 -15.06 -4.54 -4.55
CA LYS A 115 -15.86 -3.31 -4.33
C LYS A 115 -15.02 -2.04 -4.48
N GLY A 116 -13.85 -1.97 -3.84
CA GLY A 116 -12.95 -0.83 -3.94
C GLY A 116 -12.49 -0.57 -5.38
N ILE A 117 -12.10 -1.62 -6.12
CA ILE A 117 -11.72 -1.50 -7.53
C ILE A 117 -12.91 -1.04 -8.39
N ASP A 118 -14.12 -1.56 -8.14
CA ASP A 118 -15.33 -1.15 -8.84
C ASP A 118 -15.60 0.36 -8.65
N GLU A 119 -15.56 0.85 -7.41
CA GLU A 119 -15.76 2.26 -7.08
C GLU A 119 -14.69 3.18 -7.71
N VAL A 120 -13.42 2.75 -7.71
CA VAL A 120 -12.34 3.48 -8.41
C VAL A 120 -12.62 3.51 -9.91
N GLN A 121 -13.09 2.41 -10.50
CA GLN A 121 -13.36 2.32 -11.94
C GLN A 121 -14.50 3.25 -12.40
N GLU A 122 -15.47 3.54 -11.53
CA GLU A 122 -16.52 4.53 -11.81
C GLU A 122 -15.95 5.94 -12.03
N LYS A 123 -14.75 6.22 -11.51
CA LYS A 123 -14.08 7.53 -11.62
C LYS A 123 -12.96 7.52 -12.66
N SER A 124 -12.14 6.47 -12.69
CA SER A 124 -11.02 6.35 -13.62
C SER A 124 -10.70 4.89 -13.92
N ALA A 125 -10.83 4.52 -15.20
CA ALA A 125 -10.45 3.20 -15.67
C ALA A 125 -8.94 2.95 -15.51
N TYR A 126 -8.10 3.97 -15.74
CA TYR A 126 -6.65 3.84 -15.58
C TYR A 126 -6.27 3.61 -14.11
N ALA A 127 -6.90 4.34 -13.19
CA ALA A 127 -6.67 4.12 -11.77
C ALA A 127 -7.11 2.73 -11.31
N ALA A 128 -8.28 2.27 -11.77
CA ALA A 128 -8.77 0.93 -11.46
C ALA A 128 -7.85 -0.17 -12.00
N LEU A 129 -7.20 0.04 -13.15
CA LEU A 129 -6.18 -0.87 -13.66
C LEU A 129 -5.01 -1.00 -12.68
N LEU A 130 -4.49 0.11 -12.16
CA LEU A 130 -3.40 0.12 -11.19
C LEU A 130 -3.82 -0.54 -9.86
N CYS A 131 -5.00 -0.23 -9.33
CA CYS A 131 -5.51 -0.88 -8.10
C CYS A 131 -5.76 -2.38 -8.30
N SER A 132 -6.29 -2.78 -9.46
CA SER A 132 -6.51 -4.18 -9.82
C SER A 132 -5.19 -4.96 -9.91
N LEU A 133 -4.16 -4.39 -10.55
CA LEU A 133 -2.81 -4.95 -10.57
C LEU A 133 -2.24 -5.09 -9.16
N HIS A 134 -2.45 -4.07 -8.32
CA HIS A 134 -2.00 -4.04 -6.94
C HIS A 134 -2.60 -5.19 -6.11
N TYR A 135 -3.93 -5.29 -6.03
CA TYR A 135 -4.59 -6.35 -5.27
C TYR A 135 -4.33 -7.75 -5.84
N SER A 136 -4.24 -7.89 -7.16
CA SER A 136 -3.90 -9.17 -7.79
C SER A 136 -2.50 -9.65 -7.40
N SER A 137 -1.56 -8.73 -7.20
CA SER A 137 -0.17 -9.06 -6.88
C SER A 137 -0.01 -9.78 -5.53
N PHE A 138 -0.94 -9.58 -4.60
CA PHE A 138 -0.93 -10.21 -3.28
C PHE A 138 -1.11 -11.73 -3.32
N PHE A 139 -1.68 -12.24 -4.41
CA PHE A 139 -1.99 -13.66 -4.58
C PHE A 139 -1.03 -14.35 -5.54
N LYS A 140 0.07 -13.70 -5.94
CA LYS A 140 1.05 -14.28 -6.85
C LYS A 140 1.69 -15.53 -6.23
N GLY A 141 1.57 -16.66 -6.91
CA GLY A 141 2.08 -17.96 -6.43
C GLY A 141 1.18 -18.66 -5.40
N MET A 142 0.03 -18.06 -5.07
CA MET A 142 -1.01 -18.70 -4.27
C MET A 142 -2.02 -19.34 -5.21
N HIS A 143 -2.02 -20.67 -5.27
CA HIS A 143 -3.04 -21.44 -6.00
C HIS A 143 -4.01 -22.16 -5.06
N ASP A 144 -3.84 -21.96 -3.75
CA ASP A 144 -4.58 -22.68 -2.71
C ASP A 144 -5.88 -21.94 -2.39
N GLY A 145 -6.90 -22.16 -3.24
CA GLY A 145 -8.28 -21.82 -2.92
C GLY A 145 -9.08 -21.28 -4.11
N GLU A 146 -10.23 -21.92 -4.39
CA GLU A 146 -11.14 -21.57 -5.47
C GLU A 146 -11.50 -20.06 -5.51
N ARG A 147 -11.70 -19.45 -4.33
CA ARG A 147 -12.03 -18.02 -4.21
C ARG A 147 -10.89 -17.10 -4.66
N ILE A 148 -9.64 -17.45 -4.37
CA ILE A 148 -8.46 -16.68 -4.81
C ILE A 148 -8.38 -16.74 -6.34
N THR A 149 -8.48 -17.95 -6.90
CA THR A 149 -8.45 -18.18 -8.34
C THR A 149 -9.54 -17.38 -9.05
N GLN A 150 -10.79 -17.45 -8.56
CA GLN A 150 -11.91 -16.69 -9.12
C GLN A 150 -11.69 -15.18 -9.07
N PHE A 151 -11.16 -14.65 -7.96
CA PHE A 151 -10.84 -13.23 -7.83
C PHE A 151 -9.77 -12.81 -8.84
N VAL A 152 -8.64 -13.52 -8.88
CA VAL A 152 -7.52 -13.23 -9.78
C VAL A 152 -7.97 -13.30 -11.24
N GLU A 153 -8.69 -14.34 -11.65
CA GLU A 153 -9.20 -14.45 -13.02
C GLU A 153 -10.17 -13.31 -13.39
N THR A 154 -11.01 -12.88 -12.45
CA THR A 154 -11.94 -11.76 -12.65
C THR A 154 -11.16 -10.47 -12.88
N GLU A 155 -10.16 -10.21 -12.05
CA GLU A 155 -9.34 -9.01 -12.15
C GLU A 155 -8.42 -9.03 -13.37
N GLN A 156 -7.86 -10.18 -13.77
CA GLN A 156 -7.15 -10.33 -15.04
C GLN A 156 -8.05 -10.01 -16.25
N LYS A 157 -9.32 -10.44 -16.24
CA LYS A 157 -10.29 -10.07 -17.28
C LYS A 157 -10.58 -8.57 -17.29
N ARG A 158 -10.71 -7.94 -16.11
CA ARG A 158 -10.87 -6.48 -15.98
C ARG A 158 -9.66 -5.74 -16.54
N GLN A 159 -8.46 -6.11 -16.12
CA GLN A 159 -7.18 -5.53 -16.58
C GLN A 159 -7.08 -5.58 -18.10
N LYS A 160 -7.35 -6.75 -18.72
CA LYS A 160 -7.34 -6.91 -20.17
C LYS A 160 -8.32 -5.95 -20.86
N LYS A 161 -9.57 -5.88 -20.39
CA LYS A 161 -10.59 -4.97 -20.96
C LYS A 161 -10.17 -3.50 -20.88
N ILE A 162 -9.60 -3.07 -19.75
CA ILE A 162 -9.16 -1.69 -19.58
C ILE A 162 -7.95 -1.39 -20.48
N ILE A 163 -6.97 -2.29 -20.53
CA ILE A 163 -5.79 -2.16 -21.40
C ILE A 163 -6.21 -2.03 -22.87
N GLU A 164 -7.17 -2.84 -23.32
CA GLU A 164 -7.75 -2.77 -24.67
C GLU A 164 -8.49 -1.45 -24.91
N HIS A 165 -9.36 -1.05 -23.98
CA HIS A 165 -10.15 0.19 -24.09
C HIS A 165 -9.27 1.44 -24.15
N LEU A 166 -8.24 1.50 -23.31
CA LEU A 166 -7.29 2.62 -23.22
C LEU A 166 -6.11 2.50 -24.21
N LYS A 167 -6.09 1.46 -25.04
CA LYS A 167 -5.07 1.20 -26.07
C LYS A 167 -3.64 1.20 -25.53
N LEU A 168 -3.41 0.61 -24.35
CA LEU A 168 -2.13 0.59 -23.65
C LEU A 168 -1.14 -0.47 -24.19
N HIS A 169 -1.29 -0.89 -25.45
CA HIS A 169 -0.56 -2.04 -26.00
C HIS A 169 0.85 -1.72 -26.48
N THR A 170 1.14 -0.46 -26.82
CA THR A 170 2.46 -0.04 -27.32
C THR A 170 3.54 -0.22 -26.25
N SER A 171 4.81 -0.46 -26.65
CA SER A 171 5.92 -0.61 -25.71
C SER A 171 6.02 0.58 -24.74
N GLN A 172 5.97 1.81 -25.27
CA GLN A 172 6.01 3.02 -24.46
C GLN A 172 4.90 3.05 -23.39
N LYS A 173 3.65 2.76 -23.76
CA LYS A 173 2.54 2.76 -22.79
C LYS A 173 2.66 1.67 -21.73
N ARG A 174 3.29 0.53 -22.06
CA ARG A 174 3.60 -0.53 -21.09
C ARG A 174 4.71 -0.12 -20.15
N ASP A 175 5.75 0.55 -20.64
CA ASP A 175 6.83 1.10 -19.81
C ASP A 175 6.27 2.15 -18.84
N GLU A 176 5.43 3.09 -19.33
CA GLU A 176 4.73 4.07 -18.50
C GLU A 176 3.85 3.39 -17.42
N LEU A 177 3.05 2.38 -17.79
CA LEU A 177 2.23 1.62 -16.84
C LEU A 177 3.08 0.91 -15.77
N SER A 178 4.23 0.36 -16.17
CA SER A 178 5.19 -0.28 -15.25
C SER A 178 5.78 0.74 -14.27
N PHE A 179 6.17 1.92 -14.75
CA PHE A 179 6.61 3.03 -13.91
C PHE A 179 5.51 3.44 -12.92
N HIS A 180 4.28 3.67 -13.39
CA HIS A 180 3.17 4.08 -12.53
C HIS A 180 2.83 3.04 -11.46
N TYR A 181 2.88 1.75 -11.80
CA TYR A 181 2.63 0.68 -10.84
C TYR A 181 3.72 0.61 -9.77
N LYS A 182 5.00 0.75 -10.16
CA LYS A 182 6.10 0.87 -9.20
C LYS A 182 5.97 2.10 -8.31
N LEU A 183 5.56 3.24 -8.88
CA LEU A 183 5.32 4.45 -8.10
C LEU A 183 4.23 4.24 -7.05
N LEU A 184 3.14 3.56 -7.41
CA LEU A 184 2.10 3.17 -6.46
C LEU A 184 2.66 2.30 -5.33
N GLN A 185 3.40 1.25 -5.66
CA GLN A 185 4.00 0.37 -4.66
C GLN A 185 4.99 1.11 -3.75
N PHE A 186 5.78 2.03 -4.29
CA PHE A 186 6.73 2.83 -3.53
C PHE A 186 6.01 3.78 -2.56
N CYS A 187 4.99 4.50 -3.02
CA CYS A 187 4.22 5.42 -2.19
C CYS A 187 3.45 4.69 -1.07
N ASP A 188 2.88 3.53 -1.40
CA ASP A 188 2.29 2.61 -0.42
C ASP A 188 3.34 2.17 0.62
N ASP A 189 4.48 1.64 0.19
CA ASP A 189 5.57 1.21 1.07
C ASP A 189 6.12 2.37 1.95
N MET A 190 6.21 3.59 1.41
CA MET A 190 6.58 4.80 2.18
C MET A 190 5.56 5.12 3.26
N SER A 191 4.26 5.07 2.95
CA SER A 191 3.20 5.29 3.93
C SER A 191 3.18 4.19 5.01
N LEU A 192 3.52 2.95 4.64
CA LEU A 192 3.70 1.83 5.57
C LEU A 192 4.92 2.03 6.46
N PHE A 193 6.05 2.51 5.93
CA PHE A 193 7.23 2.85 6.73
C PHE A 193 6.90 3.89 7.82
N ILE A 194 6.02 4.84 7.51
CA ILE A 194 5.54 5.86 8.45
C ILE A 194 4.63 5.28 9.52
N SER A 195 3.83 4.24 9.22
CA SER A 195 2.66 3.84 10.03
C SER A 195 2.78 2.48 10.73
N ILE A 196 3.62 1.56 10.22
CA ILE A 196 3.65 0.15 10.66
C ILE A 196 4.42 -0.08 11.97
N GLN A 197 5.12 0.94 12.46
CA GLN A 197 6.04 0.89 13.59
C GLN A 197 6.07 2.23 14.34
N GLU A 198 6.75 2.25 15.49
CA GLU A 198 7.03 3.50 16.18
C GLU A 198 7.93 4.43 15.34
N PRO A 199 7.66 5.75 15.36
CA PRO A 199 8.52 6.71 14.69
C PRO A 199 9.85 6.84 15.44
N GLY A 200 10.92 7.17 14.72
CA GLY A 200 12.24 7.37 15.33
C GLY A 200 13.01 6.09 15.66
N VAL A 201 12.54 4.92 15.22
CA VAL A 201 13.26 3.65 15.45
C VAL A 201 14.61 3.65 14.74
N SER A 202 15.59 3.00 15.36
CA SER A 202 16.92 2.84 14.79
C SER A 202 16.90 1.94 13.55
N LYS A 203 17.94 2.00 12.71
CA LYS A 203 18.03 1.22 11.47
C LYS A 203 17.90 -0.31 11.69
N GLN A 204 18.37 -0.83 12.82
CA GLN A 204 18.26 -2.25 13.17
C GLN A 204 16.84 -2.66 13.58
N ASP A 205 16.08 -1.72 14.16
CA ASP A 205 14.74 -1.94 14.70
C ASP A 205 13.64 -1.62 13.68
N VAL A 206 13.99 -0.99 12.55
CA VAL A 206 13.11 -0.82 11.39
C VAL A 206 12.55 -2.18 10.96
N PHE A 207 11.26 -2.15 10.61
CA PHE A 207 10.50 -3.30 10.14
C PHE A 207 11.29 -4.04 9.04
N PRO A 208 11.41 -5.38 9.09
CA PRO A 208 12.35 -6.13 8.26
C PRO A 208 12.29 -5.82 6.75
N TRP A 209 11.11 -5.44 6.23
CA TRP A 209 10.90 -5.11 4.83
C TRP A 209 11.71 -3.91 4.33
N PHE A 210 12.02 -2.95 5.22
CA PHE A 210 12.62 -1.68 4.83
C PHE A 210 14.11 -1.57 5.19
N ARG A 211 14.69 -2.61 5.82
CA ARG A 211 16.10 -2.60 6.26
C ARG A 211 17.09 -2.44 5.12
N ASN A 212 16.73 -2.92 3.93
CA ASN A 212 17.56 -2.88 2.72
C ASN A 212 17.01 -1.89 1.68
N GLY A 213 16.25 -0.88 2.13
CA GLY A 213 15.60 0.10 1.26
C GLY A 213 14.34 -0.42 0.57
N PHE A 214 13.74 0.45 -0.24
CA PHE A 214 12.56 0.16 -1.03
C PHE A 214 12.92 -0.66 -2.27
N LYS A 215 12.06 -1.62 -2.61
CA LYS A 215 12.31 -2.58 -3.69
C LYS A 215 12.08 -2.01 -5.08
N GLN A 216 11.37 -0.89 -5.17
CA GLN A 216 10.97 -0.30 -6.43
C GLN A 216 12.16 0.40 -7.07
N GLU A 217 12.50 -0.01 -8.28
CA GLU A 217 13.59 0.57 -9.08
C GLU A 217 13.02 1.46 -10.18
N PHE A 218 13.53 2.69 -10.24
CA PHE A 218 13.15 3.69 -11.24
C PHE A 218 14.35 4.00 -12.14
N LYS A 219 14.16 3.87 -13.46
CA LYS A 219 15.22 4.17 -14.45
C LYS A 219 15.67 5.62 -14.37
N THR A 220 14.75 6.52 -14.04
CA THR A 220 14.98 7.96 -13.82
C THR A 220 15.88 8.25 -12.61
N LEU A 221 16.07 7.26 -11.73
CA LEU A 221 17.00 7.30 -10.59
C LEU A 221 18.19 6.35 -10.80
N GLU A 222 18.51 6.01 -12.04
CA GLU A 222 19.59 5.06 -12.40
C GLU A 222 19.43 3.69 -11.72
N ASN A 223 18.20 3.31 -11.37
CA ASN A 223 17.86 2.12 -10.59
C ASN A 223 18.56 2.04 -9.22
N GLN A 224 18.95 3.18 -8.64
CA GLN A 224 19.45 3.24 -7.27
C GLN A 224 18.35 2.85 -6.28
N THR A 225 18.71 2.05 -5.28
CA THR A 225 17.80 1.71 -4.17
C THR A 225 17.55 2.94 -3.31
N ILE A 226 16.27 3.33 -3.17
CA ILE A 226 15.85 4.39 -2.26
C ILE A 226 15.86 3.82 -0.84
N ASN A 227 16.65 4.43 0.05
CA ASN A 227 16.72 4.07 1.45
C ASN A 227 16.01 5.11 2.31
N ALA A 228 15.24 4.66 3.30
CA ALA A 228 14.64 5.52 4.33
C ALA A 228 15.30 5.27 5.68
N GLN A 229 15.51 6.36 6.42
CA GLN A 229 15.95 6.30 7.81
C GLN A 229 15.25 7.38 8.62
N TRP A 230 14.80 7.01 9.82
CA TRP A 230 14.35 8.00 10.80
C TRP A 230 15.56 8.72 11.38
N LEU A 231 15.60 10.04 11.28
CA LEU A 231 16.57 10.88 12.00
C LEU A 231 16.13 11.09 13.45
N ASN A 232 14.82 11.25 13.65
CA ASN A 232 14.14 11.35 14.93
C ASN A 232 12.67 10.93 14.74
N ARG A 233 11.76 11.26 15.68
CA ARG A 233 10.34 10.87 15.60
C ARG A 233 9.53 11.63 14.54
N GLU A 234 10.08 12.67 13.92
CA GLU A 234 9.38 13.59 13.02
C GLU A 234 10.05 13.73 11.65
N ILE A 235 11.30 13.28 11.49
CA ILE A 235 12.07 13.46 10.25
C ILE A 235 12.51 12.10 9.70
N ILE A 236 12.19 11.87 8.42
CA ILE A 236 12.73 10.77 7.62
C ILE A 236 13.66 11.34 6.56
N ILE A 237 14.85 10.76 6.45
CA ILE A 237 15.83 11.05 5.39
C ILE A 237 15.71 9.99 4.30
N LEU A 238 15.65 10.41 3.04
CA LEU A 238 15.64 9.54 1.87
C LEU A 238 16.90 9.71 1.03
N THR A 239 17.48 8.60 0.60
CA THR A 239 18.65 8.60 -0.28
C THR A 239 18.56 7.48 -1.33
N PRO A 240 18.56 7.79 -2.64
CA PRO A 240 18.41 9.12 -3.23
C PRO A 240 17.04 9.76 -2.90
N PHE A 241 16.92 11.07 -3.12
CA PHE A 241 15.69 11.84 -2.87
C PHE A 241 14.91 12.05 -4.18
N PRO A 242 13.77 11.35 -4.41
CA PRO A 242 13.08 11.35 -5.70
C PRO A 242 12.03 12.48 -5.86
N PHE A 243 11.94 13.36 -4.88
CA PHE A 243 10.91 14.39 -4.82
C PHE A 243 11.48 15.75 -5.20
N LYS A 244 10.62 16.64 -5.67
CA LYS A 244 11.00 17.98 -6.13
C LYS A 244 11.61 18.83 -5.00
N GLU A 245 11.08 18.69 -3.80
CA GLU A 245 11.48 19.44 -2.61
C GLU A 245 11.15 18.64 -1.35
N GLU A 246 11.68 19.08 -0.21
CA GLU A 246 11.33 18.53 1.11
C GLU A 246 9.90 18.91 1.44
N PHE A 247 9.16 18.00 2.07
CA PHE A 247 7.74 18.20 2.35
C PHE A 247 7.34 17.54 3.67
N GLU A 248 6.14 17.85 4.13
CA GLU A 248 5.53 17.26 5.32
C GLU A 248 4.27 16.49 4.92
N VAL A 249 4.06 15.35 5.56
CA VAL A 249 2.81 14.59 5.48
C VAL A 249 2.22 14.40 6.87
N SER A 250 0.89 14.39 6.92
CA SER A 250 0.13 14.18 8.14
C SER A 250 -0.61 12.85 8.07
N LEU A 251 -0.26 11.92 8.97
CA LEU A 251 -0.94 10.63 9.07
C LEU A 251 -1.94 10.65 10.23
N PRO A 252 -3.26 10.54 9.98
CA PRO A 252 -4.23 10.34 11.04
C PRO A 252 -4.09 8.96 11.66
N ILE A 253 -4.02 8.89 12.98
CA ILE A 253 -3.90 7.67 13.77
C ILE A 253 -4.85 7.71 14.96
N LYS A 254 -5.26 6.54 15.45
CA LYS A 254 -5.94 6.39 16.74
C LYS A 254 -5.02 5.67 17.73
N ILE A 255 -4.85 6.25 18.91
CA ILE A 255 -4.05 5.67 20.00
C ILE A 255 -5.04 5.12 21.03
N VAL A 256 -5.45 3.87 20.84
CA VAL A 256 -6.50 3.22 21.63
C VAL A 256 -5.86 2.53 22.83
N ARG A 257 -6.26 2.90 24.06
CA ARG A 257 -5.66 2.32 25.27
C ARG A 257 -6.11 0.87 25.44
N LYS A 258 -5.17 -0.01 25.82
CA LYS A 258 -5.44 -1.42 26.12
C LYS A 258 -6.44 -1.57 27.27
N SER A 259 -6.36 -0.69 28.28
CA SER A 259 -7.31 -0.67 29.39
C SER A 259 -8.74 -0.36 28.94
N GLU A 260 -8.92 0.56 28.00
CA GLU A 260 -10.23 0.87 27.44
C GLU A 260 -10.79 -0.28 26.59
N VAL A 261 -9.92 -0.98 25.83
CA VAL A 261 -10.34 -2.18 25.10
C VAL A 261 -10.83 -3.27 26.05
N LEU A 262 -10.16 -3.46 27.20
CA LEU A 262 -10.58 -4.42 28.23
C LEU A 262 -11.90 -4.02 28.90
N GLU A 263 -12.13 -2.73 29.13
CA GLU A 263 -13.31 -2.21 29.83
C GLU A 263 -14.58 -2.22 28.98
N LYS A 264 -14.50 -1.75 27.72
CA LYS A 264 -15.66 -1.50 26.85
C LYS A 264 -15.61 -2.24 25.50
N GLY A 265 -14.58 -3.04 25.25
CA GLY A 265 -14.38 -3.75 23.99
C GLY A 265 -13.76 -2.88 22.89
N ILE A 266 -13.15 -3.52 21.88
CA ILE A 266 -12.37 -2.82 20.84
C ILE A 266 -13.19 -1.82 20.03
N LEU A 267 -14.44 -2.15 19.69
CA LEU A 267 -15.26 -1.31 18.83
C LEU A 267 -15.59 0.03 19.50
N LEU A 268 -16.04 0.02 20.75
CA LEU A 268 -16.36 1.24 21.49
C LEU A 268 -15.09 2.04 21.81
N ALA A 269 -14.03 1.37 22.27
CA ALA A 269 -12.76 2.02 22.54
C ALA A 269 -12.18 2.73 21.30
N TYR A 270 -12.22 2.07 20.15
CA TYR A 270 -11.77 2.66 18.88
C TYR A 270 -12.66 3.82 18.43
N ARG A 271 -13.98 3.71 18.51
CA ARG A 271 -14.91 4.76 18.07
C ARG A 271 -14.79 6.02 18.91
N GLU A 272 -14.64 5.88 20.22
CA GLU A 272 -14.52 7.01 21.16
C GLU A 272 -13.13 7.65 21.17
N THR A 273 -12.10 6.92 20.74
CA THR A 273 -10.75 7.47 20.60
C THR A 273 -10.75 8.51 19.47
N PRO A 274 -10.38 9.77 19.72
CA PRO A 274 -10.24 10.78 18.67
C PRO A 274 -9.02 10.49 17.80
N TYR A 275 -9.02 11.01 16.57
CA TYR A 275 -7.79 11.00 15.76
C TYR A 275 -6.74 11.90 16.40
N SER A 276 -5.52 11.39 16.42
CA SER A 276 -4.29 12.16 16.55
C SER A 276 -3.60 12.21 15.19
N TYR A 277 -2.67 13.14 15.00
CA TYR A 277 -1.98 13.33 13.73
C TYR A 277 -0.48 13.19 13.92
N ARG A 278 0.13 12.27 13.19
CA ARG A 278 1.57 12.11 13.11
C ARG A 278 2.08 12.98 11.96
N GLN A 279 2.78 14.06 12.30
CA GLN A 279 3.48 14.87 11.30
C GLN A 279 4.84 14.26 11.03
N VAL A 280 5.18 14.13 9.75
CA VAL A 280 6.49 13.62 9.32
C VAL A 280 7.01 14.47 8.18
N CYS A 281 8.21 15.01 8.36
CA CYS A 281 8.95 15.71 7.33
C CYS A 281 9.87 14.74 6.58
N ILE A 282 9.73 14.71 5.25
CA ILE A 282 10.53 13.89 4.33
C ILE A 282 11.62 14.78 3.74
N ARG A 283 12.89 14.43 4.00
CA ARG A 283 14.06 15.24 3.65
C ARG A 283 15.15 14.46 2.91
N ARG A 284 16.08 15.20 2.30
CA ARG A 284 17.27 14.69 1.61
C ARG A 284 18.38 14.33 2.60
#